data_AF-A0A524DXJ7-F1
#
_entry.id   AF-A0A524DXJ7-F1
#
_cell.length_a   1.000
_cell.length_b   1.000
_cell.length_c   1.000
_cell.angle_alpha   90.00
_cell.angle_beta   90.00
_cell.angle_gamma   90.00
#
_symmetry.space_group_name_H-M   'P 1'
#
loop_
_entity.id
_entity.type
_entity.pdbx_description
1 polymer ?
#
loop_
_entity_poly.entity_id
_entity_poly.type
_entity_poly.pdbx_seq_one_letter_code
_entity_poly.pdbx_strand_id
1 'polypeptide(L)'
;MVNNESDKEKDRKLRIAYEALEECNELHDTTGRERIPLDEVAENLAISKEQIQDSFDLLVELGVIGDDGDRDHLNYQEGGELLELIKQLLEELERTSKQKKEKSREKEEAVIYYID
;
A
#
# COMPACT_ATOMS: atom_id res chain seq x y z
N MET A 1 18.42 -10.50 -13.19
CA MET A 1 17.55 -9.35 -13.49
C MET A 1 16.10 -9.75 -13.21
N VAL A 2 15.63 -9.73 -11.96
CA VAL A 2 14.21 -9.85 -11.61
C VAL A 2 14.11 -9.27 -10.20
N ASN A 3 13.37 -8.18 -9.99
CA ASN A 3 12.95 -7.62 -8.69
C ASN A 3 12.10 -6.36 -8.92
N ASN A 4 12.20 -5.71 -10.09
CA ASN A 4 11.49 -4.46 -10.36
C ASN A 4 9.98 -4.59 -10.58
N GLU A 5 9.46 -5.73 -11.05
CA GLU A 5 8.01 -5.88 -11.30
C GLU A 5 7.24 -6.20 -10.01
N SER A 6 7.80 -7.06 -9.14
CA SER A 6 7.19 -7.38 -7.85
C SER A 6 7.15 -6.16 -6.92
N ASP A 7 8.22 -5.34 -6.90
CA ASP A 7 8.27 -4.12 -6.10
C ASP A 7 7.22 -3.08 -6.57
N LYS A 8 6.97 -2.98 -7.89
CA LYS A 8 5.98 -2.06 -8.46
C LYS A 8 4.55 -2.50 -8.16
N GLU A 9 4.26 -3.80 -8.25
CA GLU A 9 2.92 -4.31 -7.95
C GLU A 9 2.60 -4.15 -6.46
N LYS A 10 3.58 -4.38 -5.58
CA LYS A 10 3.45 -4.10 -4.14
C LYS A 10 3.19 -2.62 -3.86
N ASP A 11 3.93 -1.71 -4.49
CA ASP A 11 3.70 -0.26 -4.34
C ASP A 11 2.28 0.12 -4.77
N ARG A 12 1.82 -0.40 -5.92
CA ARG A 12 0.45 -0.18 -6.40
C ARG A 12 -0.60 -0.68 -5.40
N LYS A 13 -0.45 -1.90 -4.88
CA LYS A 13 -1.37 -2.48 -3.90
C LYS A 13 -1.39 -1.67 -2.59
N LEU A 14 -0.23 -1.24 -2.09
CA LEU A 14 -0.15 -0.41 -0.89
C LEU A 14 -0.83 0.95 -1.06
N ARG A 15 -0.73 1.57 -2.25
CA ARG A 15 -1.45 2.81 -2.57
C ARG A 15 -2.96 2.60 -2.56
N ILE A 16 -3.45 1.53 -3.20
CA ILE A 16 -4.88 1.19 -3.19
C ILE A 16 -5.35 0.94 -1.76
N ALA A 17 -4.58 0.21 -0.95
CA ALA A 17 -4.93 -0.03 0.45
C ALA A 17 -5.00 1.27 1.25
N TYR A 18 -4.05 2.18 1.05
CA TYR A 18 -4.05 3.51 1.67
C TYR A 18 -5.31 4.31 1.30
N GLU A 19 -5.60 4.44 0.01
CA GLU A 19 -6.76 5.20 -0.50
C GLU A 19 -8.07 4.57 0.00
N ALA A 20 -8.18 3.24 0.01
CA ALA A 20 -9.34 2.53 0.53
C ALA A 20 -9.57 2.78 2.03
N LEU A 21 -8.50 2.85 2.82
CA LEU A 21 -8.57 3.15 4.25
C LEU A 21 -8.91 4.61 4.53
N GLU A 22 -8.36 5.54 3.75
CA GLU A 22 -8.71 6.95 3.82
C GLU A 22 -10.21 7.16 3.55
N GLU A 23 -10.75 6.51 2.51
CA GLU A 23 -12.18 6.53 2.21
C GLU A 23 -13.02 5.86 3.32
N CYS A 24 -12.55 4.74 3.89
CA CYS A 24 -13.22 4.14 5.05
C CYS A 24 -13.28 5.11 6.23
N ASN A 25 -12.21 5.88 6.47
CA ASN A 25 -12.17 6.90 7.52
C ASN A 25 -13.18 8.02 7.26
N GLU A 26 -13.23 8.54 6.04
CA GLU A 26 -14.19 9.59 5.69
C GLU A 26 -15.64 9.10 5.85
N LEU A 27 -15.93 7.86 5.44
CA LEU A 27 -17.24 7.25 5.62
C LEU A 27 -17.58 7.02 7.09
N HIS A 28 -16.62 6.57 7.91
CA HIS A 28 -16.82 6.43 9.35
C HIS A 28 -17.10 7.79 10.00
N ASP A 29 -16.27 8.80 9.75
CA ASP A 29 -16.41 10.12 10.34
C ASP A 29 -17.73 10.80 9.95
N THR A 30 -18.19 10.56 8.71
CA THR A 30 -19.43 11.14 8.19
C THR A 30 -20.67 10.40 8.70
N THR A 31 -20.62 9.07 8.83
CA THR A 31 -21.80 8.24 9.09
C THR A 31 -21.87 7.63 10.50
N GLY A 32 -20.75 7.61 11.22
CA GLY A 32 -20.58 6.95 12.52
C GLY A 32 -20.59 5.42 12.46
N ARG A 33 -20.50 4.80 11.27
CA ARG A 33 -20.54 3.34 11.11
C ARG A 33 -19.20 2.71 11.49
N GLU A 34 -19.19 1.77 12.43
CA GLU A 34 -17.97 1.01 12.80
C GLU A 34 -17.59 -0.05 11.76
N ARG A 35 -18.50 -0.42 10.86
CA ARG A 35 -18.25 -1.40 9.78
C ARG A 35 -18.56 -0.75 8.44
N ILE A 36 -17.52 -0.57 7.63
CA ILE A 36 -17.62 0.08 6.33
C ILE A 36 -17.63 -0.99 5.23
N PRO A 37 -18.70 -1.10 4.41
CA PRO A 37 -18.74 -2.05 3.30
C PRO A 37 -17.73 -1.69 2.21
N LEU A 38 -16.90 -2.65 1.78
CA LEU A 38 -15.91 -2.39 0.74
C LEU A 38 -16.52 -2.11 -0.64
N ASP A 39 -17.78 -2.50 -0.87
CA ASP A 39 -18.50 -2.14 -2.09
C ASP A 39 -18.77 -0.62 -2.17
N GLU A 40 -19.10 0.02 -1.04
CA GLU A 40 -19.32 1.48 -0.97
C GLU A 40 -17.99 2.24 -1.19
N VAL A 41 -16.90 1.71 -0.63
CA VAL A 41 -15.54 2.24 -0.82
C VAL A 41 -15.09 2.10 -2.28
N ALA A 42 -15.33 0.93 -2.88
CA ALA A 42 -15.01 0.65 -4.28
C ALA A 42 -15.76 1.60 -5.24
N GLU A 43 -17.03 1.88 -4.96
CA GLU A 43 -17.83 2.84 -5.73
C GLU A 43 -17.24 4.26 -5.64
N ASN A 44 -16.88 4.72 -4.44
CA ASN A 44 -16.33 6.07 -4.25
C ASN A 44 -14.95 6.25 -4.90
N LEU A 45 -14.11 5.21 -4.89
CA LEU A 45 -12.78 5.23 -5.50
C LEU A 45 -12.78 4.85 -6.99
N ALA A 46 -13.94 4.46 -7.56
CA ALA A 46 -14.07 3.99 -8.94
C ALA A 46 -13.12 2.82 -9.29
N ILE A 47 -12.92 1.89 -8.36
CA ILE A 47 -12.13 0.66 -8.51
C ILE A 47 -12.98 -0.56 -8.16
N SER A 48 -12.51 -1.78 -8.43
CA SER A 48 -13.26 -2.97 -8.02
C SER A 48 -13.01 -3.32 -6.55
N LYS A 49 -14.02 -3.87 -5.88
CA LYS A 49 -13.86 -4.47 -4.53
C LYS A 49 -12.73 -5.50 -4.50
N GLU A 50 -12.59 -6.30 -5.57
CA GLU A 50 -11.51 -7.28 -5.70
C GLU A 50 -10.13 -6.62 -5.62
N GLN A 51 -9.92 -5.45 -6.23
CA GLN A 51 -8.65 -4.72 -6.13
C GLN A 51 -8.35 -4.25 -4.70
N ILE A 52 -9.37 -3.87 -3.94
CA ILE A 52 -9.22 -3.50 -2.52
C ILE A 52 -8.87 -4.74 -1.70
N GLN A 53 -9.62 -5.83 -1.87
CA GLN A 53 -9.36 -7.11 -1.20
C GLN A 53 -7.95 -7.63 -1.49
N ASP A 54 -7.53 -7.64 -2.76
CA ASP A 54 -6.18 -8.03 -3.18
C ASP A 54 -5.08 -7.18 -2.55
N SER A 55 -5.40 -5.95 -2.18
CA SER A 55 -4.49 -4.99 -1.56
C SER A 55 -4.45 -5.18 -0.04
N PHE A 56 -5.58 -5.50 0.60
CA PHE A 56 -5.65 -5.86 2.01
C PHE A 56 -5.05 -7.24 2.29
N ASP A 57 -5.21 -8.20 1.38
CA ASP A 57 -4.54 -9.51 1.47
C ASP A 57 -3.01 -9.32 1.52
N LEU A 58 -2.45 -8.36 0.78
CA LEU A 58 -1.03 -8.01 0.89
C LEU A 58 -0.67 -7.46 2.29
N LEU A 59 -1.55 -6.66 2.92
CA LEU A 59 -1.31 -6.16 4.27
C LEU A 59 -1.31 -7.30 5.30
N VAL A 60 -2.22 -8.28 5.15
CA VAL A 60 -2.25 -9.50 5.96
C VAL A 60 -0.95 -10.30 5.77
N GLU A 61 -0.52 -10.50 4.52
CA GLU A 61 0.73 -11.20 4.20
C GLU A 61 1.97 -10.52 4.81
N LEU A 62 1.97 -9.19 4.87
CA LEU A 62 3.02 -8.39 5.49
C LEU A 62 2.94 -8.36 7.02
N GLY A 63 1.87 -8.92 7.62
CA GLY A 63 1.62 -8.91 9.06
C GLY A 63 1.27 -7.52 9.60
N VAL A 64 0.81 -6.63 8.73
CA VAL A 64 0.35 -5.26 9.06
C VAL A 64 -1.00 -5.33 9.75
N ILE A 65 -1.87 -6.23 9.28
CA ILE A 65 -3.22 -6.46 9.81
C ILE A 65 -3.47 -7.94 10.04
N GLY A 66 -4.42 -8.25 10.93
CA GLY A 66 -4.94 -9.60 11.10
C GLY A 66 -5.93 -9.98 10.01
N ASP A 67 -6.08 -11.28 9.77
CA ASP A 67 -7.20 -11.82 9.00
C ASP A 67 -8.37 -12.07 9.98
N ASP A 68 -9.38 -11.21 9.96
CA ASP A 68 -10.58 -11.32 10.77
C ASP A 68 -11.68 -12.19 10.11
N GLY A 69 -11.43 -12.65 8.87
CA GLY A 69 -12.35 -13.44 8.06
C GLY A 69 -13.50 -12.64 7.42
N ASP A 70 -13.60 -11.32 7.63
CA ASP A 70 -14.61 -10.46 7.01
C ASP A 70 -14.02 -9.73 5.81
N ARG A 71 -14.08 -10.39 4.65
CA ARG A 71 -13.55 -9.83 3.40
C ARG A 71 -14.44 -8.72 2.81
N ASP A 72 -15.64 -8.50 3.34
CA ASP A 72 -16.62 -7.56 2.77
C ASP A 72 -16.67 -6.23 3.54
N HIS A 73 -16.14 -6.16 4.75
CA HIS A 73 -16.17 -4.95 5.58
C HIS A 73 -14.83 -4.68 6.23
N LEU A 74 -14.49 -3.40 6.35
CA LEU A 74 -13.43 -2.97 7.26
C LEU A 74 -14.01 -2.69 8.66
N ASN A 75 -13.39 -3.24 9.70
CA ASN A 75 -13.70 -2.93 11.09
C ASN A 75 -12.90 -1.70 11.56
N TYR A 76 -13.59 -0.60 11.82
CA TYR A 76 -12.97 0.69 12.09
C TYR A 76 -12.29 0.78 13.46
N GLN A 77 -12.55 -0.15 14.37
CA GLN A 77 -11.79 -0.23 15.63
C GLN A 77 -10.27 -0.39 15.40
N GLU A 78 -9.86 -0.80 14.19
CA GLU A 78 -8.46 -0.96 13.78
C GLU A 78 -7.96 0.14 12.81
N GLY A 79 -8.85 1.00 12.28
CA GLY A 79 -8.56 1.84 11.11
C GLY A 79 -7.56 2.99 11.30
N GLY A 80 -7.58 3.65 12.46
CA GLY A 80 -6.73 4.83 12.72
C GLY A 80 -5.23 4.50 12.83
N GLU A 81 -4.87 3.40 13.50
CA GLU A 81 -3.48 2.96 13.63
C GLU A 81 -2.94 2.38 12.32
N LEU A 82 -3.82 1.80 11.50
CA LEU A 82 -3.54 1.19 10.21
C LEU A 82 -3.04 2.20 9.16
N LEU A 83 -3.65 3.38 9.12
CA LEU A 83 -3.31 4.42 8.15
C LEU A 83 -1.90 4.96 8.32
N GLU A 84 -1.49 5.22 9.57
CA GLU A 84 -0.13 5.64 9.88
C GLU A 84 0.90 4.55 9.56
N LEU A 85 0.55 3.28 9.78
CA LEU A 85 1.42 2.14 9.47
C LEU A 85 1.64 2.00 7.95
N ILE A 86 0.59 2.13 7.13
CA ILE A 86 0.71 2.05 5.66
C ILE A 86 1.50 3.24 5.11
N LYS A 87 1.30 4.43 5.68
CA LYS A 87 2.07 5.62 5.31
C LYS A 87 3.58 5.42 5.54
N GLN A 88 3.96 4.80 6.66
CA GLN A 88 5.35 4.44 6.92
C GLN A 88 5.90 3.44 5.89
N LEU A 89 5.12 2.41 5.52
CA LEU A 89 5.53 1.44 4.50
C LEU A 89 5.74 2.08 3.12
N LEU A 90 4.88 3.01 2.72
CA LEU A 90 5.02 3.77 1.48
C LEU A 90 6.30 4.63 1.48
N GLU A 91 6.59 5.30 2.60
CA GLU A 91 7.83 6.07 2.74
C GLU A 91 9.10 5.21 2.65
N GLU A 92 9.10 4.03 3.29
CA GLU A 92 10.23 3.10 3.24
C GLU A 92 10.49 2.58 1.81
N LEU A 93 9.42 2.28 1.07
CA LEU A 93 9.52 1.90 -0.35
C LEU A 93 10.12 3.01 -1.20
N GLU A 94 9.68 4.26 -1.00
CA GLU A 94 10.26 5.40 -1.71
C GLU A 94 11.74 5.60 -1.39
N ARG A 95 12.13 5.49 -0.12
CA ARG A 95 13.53 5.61 0.31
C ARG A 95 14.39 4.51 -0.29
N THR A 96 13.90 3.27 -0.30
CA THR A 96 14.58 2.12 -0.90
C THR A 96 14.74 2.31 -2.42
N SER A 97 13.72 2.84 -3.08
CA SER A 97 13.75 3.15 -4.52
C SER A 97 14.76 4.27 -4.86
N LYS A 98 14.82 5.33 -4.04
CA LYS A 98 15.80 6.43 -4.18
C LYS A 98 17.24 5.93 -3.99
N GLN A 99 17.51 5.14 -2.95
CA GLN A 99 18.84 4.56 -2.70
C GLN A 99 19.28 3.59 -3.80
N LYS A 100 18.37 2.80 -4.40
CA LYS A 100 18.68 1.94 -5.55
C LYS A 100 19.10 2.77 -6.78
N LYS A 101 18.48 3.93 -7.04
CA LYS A 101 18.88 4.84 -8.13
C LYS A 101 20.24 5.48 -7.90
N GLU A 102 20.55 5.89 -6.67
CA GLU A 102 21.85 6.48 -6.32
C GLU A 102 23.01 5.49 -6.49
N LYS A 103 22.86 4.25 -5.98
CA LYS A 103 23.87 3.19 -6.14
C LYS A 103 24.10 2.76 -7.59
N SER A 104 23.08 2.85 -8.45
CA SER A 104 23.25 2.58 -9.88
C SER A 104 24.06 3.67 -10.58
N ARG A 105 23.88 4.95 -10.20
CA ARG A 105 24.68 6.07 -10.72
C ARG A 105 26.15 5.98 -10.31
N GLU A 106 26.44 5.66 -9.05
CA GLU A 106 27.82 5.49 -8.57
C GLU A 106 28.56 4.36 -9.30
N LYS A 107 27.84 3.28 -9.67
CA LYS A 107 28.41 2.18 -10.46
C LYS A 107 28.65 2.56 -11.92
N GLU A 108 27.80 3.38 -12.52
CA GLU A 108 27.98 3.86 -13.89
C GLU A 108 29.17 4.84 -13.99
N GLU A 109 29.35 5.73 -13.01
CA GLU A 109 30.50 6.63 -12.95
C GLU A 109 31.83 5.89 -12.69
N ALA A 110 31.82 4.84 -11.85
CA ALA A 110 33.02 4.04 -11.57
C ALA A 110 33.53 3.24 -12.78
N VAL A 111 32.66 2.88 -13.73
CA VAL A 111 33.04 2.15 -14.95
C VAL A 111 33.79 3.04 -15.94
N ILE A 112 33.59 4.36 -15.89
CA ILE A 112 34.24 5.33 -16.80
C ILE A 112 35.72 5.54 -16.42
N TYR A 113 36.14 5.25 -15.18
CA TYR A 113 37.50 5.50 -14.69
C TYR A 113 38.51 4.36 -14.91
N TYR A 114 38.11 3.23 -15.50
CA TYR A 114 38.97 2.05 -15.73
C TYR A 114 39.20 1.75 -17.23
N ILE A 115 39.08 2.76 -18.08
CA ILE A 115 39.47 2.71 -19.49
C ILE A 115 40.55 3.80 -19.71
N ASP A 116 41.74 3.56 -19.15
CA ASP A 116 43.00 4.20 -19.56
C ASP A 116 44.11 3.15 -19.48
#